data_AF-A0A6A8AG10-F1
#
_entry.id   AF-A0A6A8AG10-F1
#
_cell.length_a   1.000
_cell.length_b   1.000
_cell.length_c   1.000
_cell.angle_alpha   90.00
_cell.angle_beta   90.00
_cell.angle_gamma   90.00
#
_symmetry.space_group_name_H-M   'P 1'
#
loop_
_entity.id
_entity.type
_entity.pdbx_description
1 polymer ?
#
loop_
_entity_poly.entity_id
_entity_poly.type
_entity_poly.pdbx_seq_one_letter_code
_entity_poly.pdbx_strand_id
1 'polypeptide(L)'
;MTAGEADLPWGRFASPVRIEHFCKFGDRGTDGAFGFSYNYLDYFFLDENGEEKYMARSYLDEIGTVSVKRSMAELASPAMEAILCYLALRFSRILALGGEGYRELDGPIAASVEKRVEDFLSNSEETA
;
A
#
# COMPACT_ATOMS: atom_id res chain seq x y z
N MET A 1 -27.84 2.51 2.36
CA MET A 1 -27.24 1.35 1.67
C MET A 1 -26.13 1.88 0.79
N THR A 2 -24.92 1.97 1.34
CA THR A 2 -23.69 2.31 0.60
C THR A 2 -23.10 1.02 0.03
N ALA A 3 -22.50 1.12 -1.16
CA ALA A 3 -21.95 0.01 -1.92
C ALA A 3 -21.09 -0.92 -1.05
N GLY A 4 -21.26 -2.23 -1.24
CA GLY A 4 -20.71 -3.28 -0.40
C GLY A 4 -19.22 -3.12 -0.12
N GLU A 5 -18.89 -2.96 1.15
CA GLU A 5 -17.63 -3.47 1.68
C GLU A 5 -17.65 -4.97 1.40
N ALA A 6 -16.96 -5.40 0.35
CA ALA A 6 -16.45 -6.76 0.35
C ALA A 6 -15.53 -6.82 1.58
N ASP A 7 -16.05 -7.36 2.67
CA ASP A 7 -15.26 -7.64 3.87
C ASP A 7 -14.13 -8.57 3.42
N LEU A 8 -12.94 -7.99 3.24
CA LEU A 8 -11.75 -8.77 3.02
C LEU A 8 -11.58 -9.69 4.23
N PRO A 9 -11.09 -10.93 4.03
CA PRO A 9 -10.92 -11.88 5.13
C PRO A 9 -9.93 -11.38 6.21
N TRP A 10 -9.20 -10.30 5.91
CA TRP A 10 -8.24 -9.66 6.80
C TRP A 10 -8.84 -8.48 7.60
N GLY A 11 -10.16 -8.28 7.52
CA GLY A 11 -10.92 -7.33 8.33
C GLY A 11 -10.94 -5.90 7.77
N ARG A 12 -11.64 -5.01 8.49
CA ARG A 12 -11.90 -3.62 8.09
C ARG A 12 -10.66 -2.77 7.80
N PHE A 13 -9.50 -3.17 8.30
CA PHE A 13 -8.24 -2.44 8.14
C PHE A 13 -7.59 -2.67 6.78
N ALA A 14 -7.98 -3.74 6.08
CA ALA A 14 -7.38 -4.14 4.82
C ALA A 14 -7.72 -3.18 3.67
N SER A 15 -8.89 -2.55 3.68
CA SER A 15 -9.32 -1.64 2.62
C SER A 15 -8.95 -0.18 2.96
N PRO A 16 -8.54 0.62 1.96
CA PRO A 16 -8.29 2.03 2.17
C PRO A 16 -9.61 2.76 2.45
N VAL A 17 -9.63 3.63 3.45
CA VAL A 17 -10.78 4.49 3.77
C VAL A 17 -10.90 5.67 2.81
N ARG A 18 -9.79 6.02 2.17
CA ARG A 18 -9.71 7.12 1.21
C ARG A 18 -8.53 6.89 0.27
N ILE A 19 -8.70 7.30 -0.98
CA ILE A 19 -7.65 7.33 -2.00
C ILE A 19 -7.66 8.73 -2.60
N GLU A 20 -6.50 9.37 -2.64
CA GLU A 20 -6.35 10.71 -3.20
C GLU A 20 -5.32 10.75 -4.32
N HIS A 21 -5.67 11.47 -5.38
CA HIS A 21 -4.76 11.76 -6.48
C HIS A 21 -4.10 13.11 -6.29
N PHE A 22 -2.78 13.13 -6.41
CA PHE A 22 -1.98 14.33 -6.28
C PHE A 22 -0.99 14.46 -7.43
N CYS A 23 -0.71 15.72 -7.77
CA CYS A 23 0.37 16.10 -8.65
C CYS A 23 1.29 17.07 -7.91
N LYS A 24 2.57 16.73 -7.77
CA LYS A 24 3.58 17.60 -7.13
C LYS A 24 4.57 18.08 -8.18
N PHE A 25 4.69 19.39 -8.29
CA PHE A 25 5.70 20.05 -9.12
C PHE A 25 6.85 20.53 -8.25
N GLY A 26 8.07 20.45 -8.77
CA GLY A 26 9.24 21.07 -8.16
C GLY A 26 10.01 21.89 -9.17
N ASP A 27 10.51 23.04 -8.71
CA ASP A 27 11.30 23.96 -9.52
C ASP A 27 12.79 23.60 -9.40
N ARG A 28 13.54 23.59 -10.52
CA ARG A 28 14.98 23.23 -10.51
C ARG A 28 15.93 24.43 -10.46
N GLY A 29 15.43 25.66 -10.37
CA GLY A 29 16.29 26.85 -10.39
C GLY A 29 15.53 28.13 -10.73
N THR A 30 16.27 29.25 -10.72
CA THR A 30 15.80 30.64 -10.88
C THR A 30 15.23 30.99 -12.27
N ASP A 31 15.16 30.03 -13.17
CA ASP A 31 14.84 30.14 -14.58
C ASP A 31 13.40 29.69 -14.94
N GLY A 32 12.60 29.29 -13.93
CA GLY A 32 11.18 29.01 -14.09
C GLY A 32 10.86 27.75 -14.90
N ALA A 33 11.85 26.88 -15.12
CA ALA A 33 11.68 25.59 -15.74
C ALA A 33 11.37 24.53 -14.68
N PHE A 34 10.20 23.89 -14.78
CA PHE A 34 9.82 22.78 -13.89
C PHE A 34 10.88 21.67 -13.95
N GLY A 35 11.48 21.37 -12.80
CA GLY A 35 12.55 20.39 -12.66
C GLY A 35 12.06 18.96 -12.53
N PHE A 36 10.83 18.78 -12.02
CA PHE A 36 10.15 17.49 -11.93
C PHE A 36 8.64 17.65 -11.70
N SER A 37 7.88 16.65 -12.13
CA SER A 37 6.47 16.45 -11.80
C SER A 37 6.25 15.02 -11.33
N TYR A 38 5.66 14.84 -10.15
CA TYR A 38 5.26 13.54 -9.63
C TYR A 38 3.74 13.42 -9.62
N ASN A 39 3.21 12.43 -10.33
CA ASN A 39 1.78 12.08 -10.27
C ASN A 39 1.65 10.81 -9.43
N TYR A 40 0.83 10.85 -8.38
CA TYR A 40 0.71 9.72 -7.46
C TYR A 40 -0.67 9.61 -6.82
N LEU A 41 -0.99 8.40 -6.39
CA LEU A 41 -2.14 8.08 -5.55
C LEU A 41 -1.64 7.79 -4.14
N ASP A 42 -2.21 8.48 -3.15
CA ASP A 42 -2.04 8.14 -1.73
C ASP A 42 -3.27 7.35 -1.26
N TYR A 43 -3.03 6.18 -0.68
CA TYR A 43 -4.00 5.29 -0.06
C TYR A 43 -3.91 5.45 1.45
N PHE A 44 -5.03 5.73 2.10
CA PHE A 44 -5.10 5.94 3.55
C PHE A 44 -5.84 4.79 4.21
N PHE A 45 -5.28 4.27 5.30
CA PHE A 45 -5.81 3.12 6.03
C PHE A 45 -5.92 3.42 7.53
N LEU A 46 -6.86 2.75 8.18
CA LEU A 46 -7.06 2.84 9.62
C LEU A 46 -6.08 1.93 10.36
N ASP A 47 -5.72 2.31 11.58
CA ASP A 47 -5.11 1.41 12.55
C ASP A 47 -6.15 0.62 13.34
N GLU A 48 -5.69 -0.20 14.28
CA GLU A 48 -6.52 -1.08 15.10
C GLU A 48 -7.59 -0.30 15.91
N ASN A 49 -7.31 0.95 16.26
CA ASN A 49 -8.22 1.84 16.99
C ASN A 49 -9.23 2.54 16.06
N GLY A 50 -9.09 2.37 14.74
CA GLY A 50 -9.92 3.04 13.74
C GLY A 50 -9.44 4.44 13.39
N GLU A 51 -8.19 4.80 13.71
CA GLU A 51 -7.61 6.10 13.38
C GLU A 51 -6.86 6.04 12.05
N GLU A 52 -7.03 7.06 11.19
CA GLU A 52 -6.27 7.16 9.93
C GLU A 52 -4.79 7.38 10.25
N LYS A 53 -3.99 6.32 10.10
CA LYS A 53 -2.59 6.31 10.52
C LYS A 53 -1.67 5.82 9.43
N TYR A 54 -2.07 4.78 8.72
CA TYR A 54 -1.22 4.13 7.73
C TYR A 54 -1.49 4.70 6.34
N MET A 55 -0.42 4.79 5.54
CA MET A 55 -0.49 5.36 4.20
C MET A 55 0.45 4.61 3.27
N ALA A 56 0.00 4.37 2.05
CA ALA A 56 0.79 3.85 0.95
C ALA A 56 0.68 4.75 -0.28
N ARG A 57 1.73 4.83 -1.10
CA ARG A 57 1.77 5.69 -2.28
C ARG A 57 2.12 4.89 -3.53
N SER A 58 1.33 5.00 -4.59
CA SER A 58 1.70 4.50 -5.91
C SER A 58 1.92 5.67 -6.87
N TYR A 59 3.05 5.69 -7.57
CA TYR A 59 3.31 6.67 -8.61
C TYR A 59 2.70 6.20 -9.93
N LEU A 60 2.06 7.11 -10.68
CA LEU A 60 1.35 6.76 -11.90
C LEU A 60 2.28 6.39 -13.06
N ASP A 61 3.55 6.81 -12.98
CA ASP A 61 4.64 6.45 -13.89
C ASP A 61 5.35 5.13 -13.52
N GLU A 62 5.10 4.59 -12.32
CA GLU A 62 5.64 3.30 -11.85
C GLU A 62 4.50 2.31 -11.56
N ILE A 63 3.76 1.96 -12.60
CA ILE A 63 2.62 1.03 -12.52
C ILE A 63 3.06 -0.30 -11.88
N GLY A 64 2.25 -0.79 -10.93
CA GLY A 64 2.51 -2.06 -10.23
C GLY A 64 3.41 -1.94 -9.01
N THR A 65 3.89 -0.74 -8.68
CA THR A 65 4.68 -0.46 -7.46
C THR A 65 3.91 0.41 -6.48
N VAL A 66 3.98 0.06 -5.20
CA VAL A 66 3.44 0.88 -4.10
C VAL A 66 4.44 0.96 -2.96
N SER A 67 4.60 2.15 -2.37
CA SER A 67 5.48 2.39 -1.24
C SER A 67 4.68 2.69 0.02
N VAL A 68 4.79 1.83 1.04
CA VAL A 68 4.22 2.09 2.37
C VAL A 68 5.09 3.11 3.08
N LYS A 69 4.49 4.17 3.63
CA LYS A 69 5.22 5.22 4.37
C LYS A 69 5.49 4.80 5.82
N ARG A 70 6.12 3.64 5.98
CA ARG A 70 6.55 3.03 7.25
C ARG A 70 7.89 2.33 7.08
N SER A 71 8.64 2.27 8.17
CA SER A 71 9.88 1.49 8.22
C SER A 71 9.58 -0.01 8.33
N MET A 72 10.52 -0.84 7.88
CA MET A 72 10.41 -2.30 7.99
C MET A 72 10.10 -2.79 9.42
N ALA A 73 10.65 -2.12 10.44
CA ALA A 73 10.41 -2.45 11.85
C ALA A 73 8.97 -2.17 12.29
N GLU A 74 8.30 -1.20 11.65
CA GLU A 74 6.92 -0.84 11.94
C GLU A 74 5.90 -1.69 11.18
N LEU A 75 6.35 -2.61 10.32
CA LEU A 75 5.44 -3.44 9.54
C LEU A 75 4.91 -4.65 10.30
N ALA A 76 5.51 -5.00 11.44
CA ALA A 76 5.14 -6.16 12.24
C ALA A 76 3.90 -5.90 13.13
N SER A 77 2.76 -5.52 12.54
CA SER A 77 1.47 -5.46 13.24
C SER A 77 0.37 -6.18 12.44
N PRO A 78 -0.64 -6.75 13.11
CA PRO A 78 -1.78 -7.39 12.44
C PRO A 78 -2.49 -6.45 11.45
N ALA A 79 -2.72 -5.19 11.83
CA ALA A 79 -3.31 -4.20 10.94
C ALA A 79 -2.44 -3.94 9.70
N MET A 80 -1.11 -3.82 9.86
CA MET A 80 -0.23 -3.62 8.72
C MET A 80 -0.18 -4.86 7.82
N GLU A 81 -0.13 -6.06 8.38
CA GLU A 81 -0.17 -7.29 7.60
C GLU A 81 -1.44 -7.37 6.73
N ALA A 82 -2.60 -6.99 7.27
CA ALA A 82 -3.86 -6.91 6.51
C ALA A 82 -3.79 -5.89 5.36
N ILE A 83 -3.21 -4.72 5.61
CA ILE A 83 -2.97 -3.69 4.59
C ILE A 83 -2.02 -4.20 3.51
N LEU A 84 -0.93 -4.86 3.89
CA LEU A 84 0.05 -5.42 2.95
C LEU A 84 -0.59 -6.50 2.06
N CYS A 85 -1.46 -7.35 2.61
CA CYS A 85 -2.21 -8.34 1.81
C CYS A 85 -3.12 -7.65 0.78
N TYR A 86 -3.84 -6.59 1.16
CA TYR A 86 -4.64 -5.81 0.22
C TYR A 86 -3.80 -5.20 -0.91
N LEU A 87 -2.65 -4.62 -0.55
CA LEU A 87 -1.73 -4.02 -1.51
C LEU A 87 -1.15 -5.08 -2.45
N ALA A 88 -0.81 -6.26 -1.94
CA ALA A 88 -0.25 -7.36 -2.73
C ALA A 88 -1.23 -7.90 -3.79
N LEU A 89 -2.55 -7.81 -3.53
CA LEU A 89 -3.57 -8.12 -4.54
C LEU A 89 -3.62 -7.13 -5.71
N ARG A 90 -3.01 -5.94 -5.58
CA ARG A 90 -3.13 -4.83 -6.56
C ARG A 90 -1.81 -4.42 -7.17
N PHE A 91 -0.72 -4.66 -6.47
CA PHE A 91 0.61 -4.23 -6.85
C PHE A 91 1.54 -5.43 -6.85
N SER A 92 2.31 -5.56 -7.92
CA SER A 92 3.36 -6.57 -8.04
C SER A 92 4.54 -6.34 -7.09
N ARG A 93 4.75 -5.09 -6.65
CA ARG A 93 5.89 -4.71 -5.81
C ARG A 93 5.42 -3.79 -4.69
N ILE A 94 5.74 -4.18 -3.46
CA ILE A 94 5.51 -3.35 -2.26
C ILE A 94 6.87 -2.95 -1.71
N LEU A 95 7.06 -1.65 -1.54
CA LEU A 95 8.26 -1.05 -0.97
C LEU A 95 7.98 -0.49 0.42
N ALA A 96 8.98 -0.53 1.30
CA ALA A 96 8.95 0.10 2.60
C ALA A 96 10.29 0.80 2.90
N LEU A 97 10.30 1.70 3.87
CA LEU A 97 11.48 2.47 4.23
C LEU A 97 12.50 1.57 4.94
N GLY A 98 13.64 1.31 4.28
CA GLY A 98 14.82 0.68 4.84
C GLY A 98 15.91 1.69 5.20
N GLY A 99 17.07 1.19 5.65
CA GLY A 99 18.19 2.03 6.09
C GLY A 99 18.81 2.90 5.00
N GLU A 100 18.75 2.47 3.73
CA GLU A 100 19.32 3.18 2.57
C GLU A 100 18.23 3.73 1.62
N GLY A 101 16.98 3.79 2.08
CA GLY A 101 15.83 4.20 1.27
C GLY A 101 14.81 3.08 1.09
N TYR A 102 13.95 3.21 0.08
CA TYR A 102 12.89 2.24 -0.16
C TYR A 102 13.43 0.93 -0.71
N ARG A 103 13.00 -0.19 -0.13
CA ARG A 103 13.33 -1.55 -0.56
C ARG A 103 12.08 -2.42 -0.55
N GLU A 104 12.12 -3.52 -1.30
CA GLU A 104 11.06 -4.51 -1.29
C GLU A 104 10.92 -5.17 0.09
N LEU A 105 9.70 -5.64 0.37
CA LEU A 105 9.43 -6.48 1.53
C LEU A 105 10.28 -7.75 1.45
N ASP A 106 10.82 -8.18 2.59
CA ASP A 106 11.59 -9.39 2.68
C ASP A 106 11.41 -10.10 4.02
N GLY A 107 11.98 -11.31 4.11
CA GLY A 107 11.98 -12.09 5.34
C GLY A 107 10.59 -12.57 5.76
N PRO A 108 10.33 -12.70 7.06
CA PRO A 108 9.11 -13.32 7.58
C PRO A 108 7.82 -12.62 7.14
N ILE A 109 7.85 -11.30 6.98
CA ILE A 109 6.64 -10.54 6.64
C ILE A 109 6.24 -10.74 5.18
N ALA A 110 7.20 -10.76 4.25
CA ALA A 110 6.94 -11.05 2.84
C ALA A 110 6.33 -12.45 2.69
N ALA A 111 6.95 -13.46 3.31
CA ALA A 111 6.46 -14.84 3.27
C ALA A 111 5.06 -14.98 3.89
N SER A 112 4.76 -14.23 4.96
CA SER A 112 3.43 -14.25 5.59
C SER A 112 2.36 -13.62 4.69
N VAL A 113 2.67 -12.49 4.05
CA VAL A 113 1.78 -11.81 3.11
C VAL A 113 1.52 -12.68 1.88
N GLU A 114 2.57 -13.24 1.27
CA GLU A 114 2.48 -14.14 0.12
C GLU A 114 1.55 -15.32 0.42
N LYS A 115 1.81 -16.04 1.52
CA LYS A 115 0.98 -17.18 1.92
C LYS A 115 -0.48 -16.80 2.11
N ARG A 116 -0.77 -15.70 2.80
CA ARG A 116 -2.16 -15.26 3.06
C ARG A 116 -2.88 -14.90 1.77
N VAL A 117 -2.18 -14.28 0.81
CA VAL A 117 -2.73 -13.95 -0.51
C VAL A 117 -2.98 -15.23 -1.31
N GLU A 118 -2.04 -16.17 -1.32
CA GLU A 118 -2.21 -17.49 -1.97
C GLU A 118 -3.41 -18.25 -1.40
N ASP A 119 -3.53 -18.31 -0.07
CA ASP A 119 -4.66 -18.94 0.62
C ASP A 119 -5.99 -18.26 0.21
N PHE A 120 -6.03 -16.94 0.12
CA PHE A 120 -7.23 -16.20 -0.28
C PHE A 120 -7.62 -16.47 -1.75
N LEU A 121 -6.65 -16.45 -2.66
CA LEU A 121 -6.90 -16.70 -4.09
C LEU A 121 -7.37 -18.14 -4.31
N SER A 122 -6.72 -19.11 -3.67
CA SER A 122 -7.07 -20.53 -3.80
C SER A 122 -8.51 -20.82 -3.33
N ASN A 123 -8.92 -20.25 -2.20
CA ASN A 123 -10.28 -20.40 -1.68
C ASN A 123 -11.36 -19.69 -2.53
N SER A 124 -10.96 -18.65 -3.27
CA SER A 124 -11.85 -17.91 -4.16
C SER A 124 -12.15 -18.68 -5.46
N GLU A 125 -11.23 -19.55 -5.89
CA GLU A 125 -11.41 -20.40 -7.08
C GLU A 125 -12.29 -21.64 -6.81
N GLU A 126 -12.28 -22.20 -5.59
CA GLU A 126 -13.15 -23.33 -5.23
C GLU A 126 -14.64 -22.95 -5.06
N THR A 127 -14.93 -21.66 -4.93
CA THR A 127 -16.29 -21.13 -4.72
C THR A 127 -16.93 -20.50 -5.96
N ALA A 128 -16.21 -20.48 -7.09
CA ALA A 128 -16.66 -19.94 -8.38
C ALA A 128 -17.14 -21.04 -9.34
#